data_AF-A0A376F7S4-F1
#
_entry.id   AF-A0A376F7S4-F1
#
_cell.length_a   1.000
_cell.length_b   1.000
_cell.length_c   1.000
_cell.angle_alpha   90.00
_cell.angle_beta   90.00
_cell.angle_gamma   90.00
#
_symmetry.space_group_name_H-M   'P 1'
#
loop_
_entity.id
_entity.type
_entity.pdbx_description
1 polymer ?
#
loop_
_entity_poly.entity_id
_entity_poly.type
_entity_poly.pdbx_seq_one_letter_code
_entity_poly.pdbx_strand_id
1 'polypeptide(L)'
;MCGSGCAGAHKELLEFAGKLKSPIVHALRGKEHVEYDNPYDVGMTGLIGFSSGFHTMMNADTLILLGTQFPYRPFYPADAKIIQIDINPASIGAHSKVDMALVGDIKSTLSALLPLLEEKTDRKFLDKALSDYRDARKGLDDLAKPSDKAIHPQYLAQQISHFADDDAIFTCDVGTPTVWAARYLKMNGKRRLLGSFNHGSMANAMPQALGAKATAPERQVVAMCGDGGFSMLMGDFLSVLQMKLPLKIVVFNQQRAGLRGDGDEGRRLPDGRHRAARHQLRAHRRRPAASPVFAWRKPQRWMKPCSAPSPSTVRCWWMSSSPKKSWRSRRRSSWNRPKALACICCAPSSAGAAMR
;
A
#
# COMPACT_ATOMS: atom_id res chain seq x y z
N MET A 1 8.82 0.14 18.98
CA MET A 1 8.08 -0.47 17.86
C MET A 1 6.59 -0.32 18.12
N CYS A 2 5.86 0.35 17.21
CA CYS A 2 4.46 0.72 17.40
C CYS A 2 3.54 0.02 16.39
N GLY A 3 2.42 -0.52 16.84
CA GLY A 3 1.44 -1.21 16.00
C GLY A 3 0.09 -0.47 15.89
N SER A 4 -0.94 -1.17 15.42
CA SER A 4 -2.29 -0.58 15.32
C SER A 4 -2.94 -0.30 16.68
N GLY A 5 -2.45 -0.89 17.77
CA GLY A 5 -2.92 -0.56 19.12
C GLY A 5 -2.58 0.87 19.56
N CYS A 6 -1.72 1.58 18.82
CA CYS A 6 -1.48 3.02 19.00
C CYS A 6 -2.57 3.91 18.36
N ALA A 7 -3.61 3.33 17.75
CA ALA A 7 -4.71 4.10 17.17
C ALA A 7 -5.37 5.00 18.23
N GLY A 8 -5.47 6.30 17.94
CA GLY A 8 -6.04 7.28 18.88
C GLY A 8 -5.09 7.77 19.97
N ALA A 9 -3.84 7.30 20.01
CA ALA A 9 -2.80 7.66 20.98
C ALA A 9 -1.62 8.43 20.35
N HIS A 10 -1.81 9.04 19.18
CA HIS A 10 -0.72 9.64 18.41
C HIS A 10 -0.02 10.78 19.16
N LYS A 11 -0.80 11.65 19.81
CA LYS A 11 -0.26 12.77 20.60
C LYS A 11 0.64 12.28 21.72
N GLU A 12 0.13 11.36 22.54
CA GLU A 12 0.83 10.78 23.67
C GLU A 12 2.08 10.00 23.23
N LEU A 13 2.00 9.32 22.08
CA LEU A 13 3.13 8.62 21.49
C LEU A 13 4.27 9.57 21.07
N LEU A 14 3.95 10.69 20.43
CA LEU A 14 4.97 11.68 20.04
C LEU A 14 5.57 12.38 21.26
N GLU A 15 4.76 12.74 22.26
CA GLU A 15 5.27 13.31 23.51
C GLU A 15 6.20 12.33 24.24
N PHE A 16 5.83 11.04 24.27
CA PHE A 16 6.63 10.00 24.89
C PHE A 16 7.97 9.80 24.18
N ALA A 17 7.96 9.67 22.86
CA ALA A 17 9.18 9.56 22.06
C ALA A 17 10.05 10.82 22.16
N GLY A 18 9.43 12.01 22.19
CA GLY A 18 10.15 13.27 22.35
C GLY A 18 10.80 13.44 23.71
N LYS A 19 10.12 13.06 24.78
CA LYS A 19 10.66 13.13 26.14
C LYS A 19 11.84 12.19 26.34
N LEU A 20 11.81 11.02 25.71
CA LEU A 20 12.89 10.04 25.77
C LEU A 20 13.96 10.21 24.68
N LYS A 21 13.74 11.10 23.71
CA LYS A 21 14.54 11.21 22.48
C LYS A 21 14.70 9.84 21.81
N SER A 22 13.59 9.10 21.69
CA SER A 22 13.55 7.73 21.16
C SER A 22 13.03 7.69 19.72
N PRO A 23 13.68 6.97 18.79
CA PRO A 23 13.13 6.74 17.46
C PRO A 23 11.89 5.82 17.50
N ILE A 24 10.99 5.99 16.54
CA ILE A 24 9.76 5.21 16.37
C ILE A 24 9.86 4.38 15.10
N VAL A 25 9.98 3.06 15.27
CA VAL A 25 9.71 2.07 14.21
C VAL A 25 8.25 1.67 14.29
N HIS A 26 7.55 1.55 13.16
CA HIS A 26 6.15 1.13 13.13
C HIS A 26 5.91 -0.16 12.33
N ALA A 27 4.93 -0.96 12.75
CA ALA A 27 4.46 -2.12 11.98
C ALA A 27 3.52 -1.66 10.85
N LEU A 28 3.33 -2.48 9.81
CA LEU A 28 2.49 -2.13 8.66
C LEU A 28 1.07 -1.67 9.07
N ARG A 29 0.44 -2.37 10.01
CA ARG A 29 -0.89 -2.00 10.52
C ARG A 29 -0.91 -0.72 11.35
N GLY A 30 0.24 -0.30 11.88
CA GLY A 30 0.40 0.97 12.60
C GLY A 30 0.63 2.17 11.67
N LYS A 31 0.92 1.93 10.38
CA LYS A 31 1.32 2.97 9.41
C LYS A 31 0.39 4.19 9.42
N GLU A 32 -0.91 3.97 9.31
CA GLU A 32 -1.91 5.06 9.26
C GLU A 32 -2.07 5.82 10.59
N HIS A 33 -1.61 5.24 11.70
CA HIS A 33 -1.78 5.78 13.05
C HIS A 33 -0.50 6.43 13.60
N VAL A 34 0.67 6.13 13.02
CA VAL A 34 1.98 6.45 13.62
C VAL A 34 2.90 7.25 12.68
N GLU A 35 2.83 7.06 11.37
CA GLU A 35 3.83 7.62 10.43
C GLU A 35 3.67 9.13 10.21
N TYR A 36 2.45 9.66 10.28
CA TYR A 36 2.17 11.04 9.91
C TYR A 36 2.64 12.03 10.97
N ASP A 37 3.12 13.21 10.55
CA ASP A 37 3.56 14.31 11.42
C ASP A 37 4.46 13.87 12.59
N ASN A 38 5.29 12.85 12.34
CA ASN A 38 6.10 12.20 13.36
C ASN A 38 7.59 12.53 13.16
N PRO A 39 8.19 13.41 13.98
CA PRO A 39 9.61 13.78 13.85
C PRO A 39 10.57 12.66 14.31
N TYR A 40 10.05 11.58 14.90
CA TYR A 40 10.81 10.44 15.38
C TYR A 40 10.65 9.22 14.46
N ASP A 41 9.96 9.34 13.33
CA ASP A 41 9.72 8.21 12.43
C ASP A 41 11.01 7.72 11.77
N VAL A 42 11.27 6.42 11.91
CA VAL A 42 12.36 5.71 11.22
C VAL A 42 11.82 4.64 10.27
N GLY A 43 10.52 4.74 9.95
CA GLY A 43 9.81 3.90 9.02
C GLY A 43 9.40 2.54 9.61
N MET A 44 8.87 1.71 8.71
CA MET A 44 8.57 0.31 9.02
C MET A 44 9.76 -0.61 8.74
N THR A 45 9.77 -1.77 9.38
CA THR A 45 10.75 -2.85 9.16
C THR A 45 10.09 -4.10 8.57
N GLY A 46 10.85 -5.18 8.42
CA GLY A 46 10.43 -6.41 7.73
C GLY A 46 10.77 -6.37 6.24
N LEU A 47 10.41 -7.44 5.51
CA LEU A 47 10.76 -7.61 4.10
C LEU A 47 10.30 -6.46 3.20
N ILE A 48 9.13 -5.89 3.52
CA ILE A 48 8.52 -4.81 2.72
C ILE A 48 8.89 -3.41 3.23
N GLY A 49 9.54 -3.32 4.40
CA GLY A 49 9.93 -2.07 5.02
C GLY A 49 11.31 -1.59 4.59
N PHE A 50 11.98 -0.90 5.50
CA PHE A 50 13.31 -0.32 5.33
C PHE A 50 14.30 -0.95 6.33
N SER A 51 15.57 -1.04 5.93
CA SER A 51 16.65 -1.56 6.79
C SER A 51 16.86 -0.72 8.05
N SER A 52 16.58 0.59 7.99
CA SER A 52 16.67 1.52 9.11
C SER A 52 15.94 1.02 10.35
N GLY A 53 14.70 0.54 10.19
CA GLY A 53 13.90 0.05 11.31
C GLY A 53 14.52 -1.20 11.96
N PHE A 54 15.09 -2.11 11.17
CA PHE A 54 15.81 -3.27 11.68
C PHE A 54 17.07 -2.85 12.45
N HIS A 55 17.94 -2.04 11.84
CA HIS A 55 19.17 -1.58 12.50
C HIS A 55 18.88 -0.75 13.76
N THR A 56 17.82 0.05 13.75
CA THR A 56 17.39 0.80 14.95
C THR A 56 17.02 -0.15 16.08
N MET A 57 16.24 -1.20 15.81
CA MET A 57 15.89 -2.16 16.86
C MET A 57 17.08 -2.98 17.35
N MET A 58 17.99 -3.39 16.45
CA MET A 58 19.15 -4.20 16.81
C MET A 58 20.20 -3.44 17.61
N ASN A 59 20.27 -2.12 17.46
CA ASN A 59 21.20 -1.26 18.19
C ASN A 59 20.57 -0.58 19.42
N ALA A 60 19.34 -0.95 19.80
CA ALA A 60 18.67 -0.38 20.96
C ALA A 60 19.01 -1.15 22.23
N ASP A 61 19.34 -0.44 23.32
CA ASP A 61 19.51 -1.07 24.64
C ASP A 61 18.17 -1.56 25.22
N THR A 62 17.10 -0.82 24.94
CA THR A 62 15.73 -1.14 25.35
C THR A 62 14.77 -0.94 24.19
N LEU A 63 13.99 -1.97 23.88
CA LEU A 63 12.94 -1.95 22.88
C LEU A 63 11.57 -1.98 23.54
N ILE A 64 10.78 -0.93 23.33
CA ILE A 64 9.39 -0.86 23.83
C ILE A 64 8.43 -1.20 22.68
N LEU A 65 7.62 -2.24 22.88
CA LEU A 65 6.56 -2.70 21.99
C LEU A 65 5.24 -2.10 22.45
N LEU A 66 4.62 -1.28 21.60
CA LEU A 66 3.37 -0.58 21.91
C LEU A 66 2.24 -1.06 20.99
N GLY A 67 1.33 -1.86 21.54
CA GLY A 67 0.10 -2.30 20.87
C GLY A 67 0.35 -2.93 19.51
N THR A 68 1.28 -3.89 19.46
CA THR A 68 1.82 -4.43 18.21
C THR A 68 1.83 -5.94 18.19
N GLN A 69 1.56 -6.49 17.01
CA GLN A 69 1.64 -7.91 16.70
C GLN A 69 2.51 -8.11 15.45
N PHE A 70 3.66 -7.41 15.41
CA PHE A 70 4.61 -7.56 14.32
C PHE A 70 5.21 -8.98 14.34
N PRO A 71 5.01 -9.80 13.29
CA PRO A 71 5.13 -11.25 13.39
C PRO A 71 6.55 -11.80 13.13
N TYR A 72 7.46 -10.98 12.60
CA TYR A 72 8.76 -11.47 12.12
C TYR A 72 9.77 -11.58 13.27
N ARG A 73 9.76 -12.71 13.99
CA ARG A 73 10.64 -12.99 15.15
C ARG A 73 12.13 -12.66 14.93
N PRO A 74 12.75 -12.99 13.77
CA PRO A 74 14.17 -12.68 13.53
C PRO A 74 14.51 -11.19 13.45
N PHE A 75 13.51 -10.30 13.41
CA PHE A 75 13.72 -8.86 13.37
C PHE A 75 13.76 -8.24 14.77
N TYR A 76 13.57 -9.02 15.84
CA TYR A 76 13.70 -8.53 17.22
C TYR A 76 15.12 -8.75 17.76
N PRO A 77 15.65 -7.81 18.56
CA PRO A 77 16.95 -7.96 19.21
C PRO A 77 16.93 -9.08 20.25
N ALA A 78 17.99 -9.89 20.27
CA ALA A 78 18.16 -10.94 21.27
C ALA A 78 18.64 -10.39 22.63
N ASP A 79 19.51 -9.37 22.60
CA ASP A 79 20.25 -8.91 23.78
C ASP A 79 19.66 -7.65 24.44
N ALA A 80 18.74 -6.96 23.77
CA ALA A 80 18.07 -5.78 24.31
C ALA A 80 17.04 -6.15 25.40
N LYS A 81 16.74 -5.22 26.30
CA LYS A 81 15.57 -5.34 27.20
C LYS A 81 14.30 -5.05 26.40
N ILE A 82 13.35 -5.97 26.40
CA ILE A 82 12.08 -5.81 25.68
C ILE A 82 10.95 -5.56 26.68
N ILE A 83 10.33 -4.39 26.57
CA ILE A 83 9.11 -4.02 27.31
C ILE A 83 7.94 -4.12 26.36
N GLN A 84 6.86 -4.79 26.73
CA GLN A 84 5.66 -4.88 25.90
C GLN A 84 4.42 -4.39 26.64
N ILE A 85 3.70 -3.48 26.00
CA ILE A 85 2.40 -2.97 26.44
C ILE A 85 1.36 -3.36 25.40
N ASP A 86 0.34 -4.09 25.82
CA ASP A 86 -0.77 -4.47 24.95
C ASP A 86 -2.07 -4.59 25.75
N ILE A 87 -3.20 -4.29 25.12
CA ILE A 87 -4.52 -4.43 25.75
C ILE A 87 -4.95 -5.90 25.84
N ASN A 88 -4.44 -6.74 24.94
CA ASN A 88 -4.73 -8.16 24.88
C ASN A 88 -3.58 -8.96 25.49
N PRO A 89 -3.79 -9.66 26.62
CA PRO A 89 -2.76 -10.49 27.25
C PRO A 89 -2.17 -11.56 26.30
N ALA A 90 -2.96 -12.06 25.34
CA ALA A 90 -2.51 -13.07 24.39
C ALA A 90 -1.48 -12.54 23.36
N SER A 91 -1.36 -11.22 23.21
CA SER A 91 -0.33 -10.59 22.36
C SER A 91 1.05 -10.59 23.03
N ILE A 92 1.09 -10.63 24.37
CA ILE A 92 2.32 -10.48 25.16
C ILE A 92 3.21 -11.71 24.96
N GLY A 93 4.45 -11.48 24.49
CA GLY A 93 5.42 -12.55 24.27
C GLY A 93 5.13 -13.46 23.06
N ALA A 94 4.12 -13.15 22.24
CA ALA A 94 3.76 -13.98 21.09
C ALA A 94 4.86 -14.07 20.02
N HIS A 95 5.72 -13.04 19.91
CA HIS A 95 6.70 -12.92 18.82
C HIS A 95 8.13 -12.57 19.26
N SER A 96 8.34 -12.22 20.53
CA SER A 96 9.65 -11.92 21.09
C SER A 96 9.72 -12.35 22.54
N LYS A 97 10.93 -12.40 23.11
CA LYS A 97 11.06 -12.37 24.57
C LYS A 97 10.46 -11.06 25.11
N VAL A 98 10.05 -11.07 26.37
CA VAL A 98 9.54 -9.89 27.08
C VAL A 98 10.13 -9.92 28.48
N ASP A 99 10.89 -8.89 28.81
CA ASP A 99 11.52 -8.71 30.13
C ASP A 99 10.58 -7.96 31.09
N MET A 100 9.69 -7.11 30.56
CA MET A 100 8.62 -6.46 31.32
C MET A 100 7.34 -6.39 30.49
N ALA A 101 6.25 -6.92 31.04
CA ALA A 101 4.95 -6.97 30.39
C ALA A 101 3.93 -6.12 31.16
N LEU A 102 3.17 -5.28 30.46
CA LEU A 102 2.05 -4.53 31.03
C LEU A 102 0.80 -4.73 30.18
N VAL A 103 -0.30 -5.09 30.82
CA VAL A 103 -1.61 -5.14 30.17
C VAL A 103 -2.26 -3.78 30.33
N GLY A 104 -2.58 -3.14 29.22
CA GLY A 104 -3.18 -1.81 29.25
C GLY A 104 -3.46 -1.21 27.87
N ASP A 105 -4.41 -0.28 27.84
CA ASP A 105 -4.60 0.58 26.67
C ASP A 105 -3.41 1.53 26.51
N ILE A 106 -2.92 1.71 25.28
CA ILE A 106 -1.71 2.49 25.00
C ILE A 106 -1.90 3.95 25.39
N LYS A 107 -3.05 4.55 25.06
CA LYS A 107 -3.29 5.98 25.29
C LYS A 107 -3.24 6.33 26.77
N SER A 108 -4.05 5.63 27.56
CA SER A 108 -4.13 5.80 29.02
C SER A 108 -2.81 5.46 29.70
N THR A 109 -2.13 4.39 29.28
CA THR A 109 -0.83 4.01 29.85
C THR A 109 0.24 5.07 29.60
N LEU A 110 0.35 5.57 28.36
CA LEU A 110 1.32 6.64 28.06
C LEU A 110 0.96 7.93 28.79
N SER A 111 -0.32 8.28 28.89
CA SER A 111 -0.77 9.46 29.65
C SER A 111 -0.38 9.40 31.13
N ALA A 112 -0.49 8.22 31.76
CA ALA A 112 -0.10 8.02 33.15
C ALA A 112 1.42 7.94 33.33
N LEU A 113 2.15 7.43 32.34
CA LEU A 113 3.60 7.29 32.39
C LEU A 113 4.34 8.60 32.15
N LEU A 114 3.83 9.45 31.24
CA LEU A 114 4.48 10.69 30.83
C LEU A 114 4.91 11.61 31.99
N PRO A 115 4.09 11.86 33.04
CA PRO A 115 4.50 12.66 34.20
C PRO A 115 5.64 12.06 35.03
N LEU A 116 5.81 10.74 34.98
CA LEU A 116 6.81 10.01 35.77
C LEU A 116 8.17 9.92 35.07
N LEU A 117 8.24 10.28 33.78
CA LEU A 117 9.47 10.28 33.01
C LEU A 117 10.25 11.57 33.24
N GLU A 118 11.57 11.47 33.24
CA GLU A 118 12.47 12.61 33.11
C GLU A 118 12.77 12.86 31.63
N GLU A 119 12.88 14.12 31.23
CA GLU A 119 13.28 14.44 29.86
C GLU A 119 14.76 14.11 29.64
N LYS A 120 15.03 13.30 28.62
CA LYS A 120 16.40 13.02 28.17
C LYS A 120 16.86 14.11 27.21
N THR A 121 18.14 14.47 27.31
CA THR A 121 18.79 15.44 26.41
C THR A 121 19.65 14.78 25.34
N ASP A 122 20.22 13.61 25.62
CA ASP A 122 20.99 12.86 24.63
C ASP A 122 20.06 12.32 23.53
N ARG A 123 20.38 12.69 22.29
CA ARG A 123 19.64 12.35 21.08
C ARG A 123 20.52 11.65 20.04
N LYS A 124 21.76 11.26 20.38
CA LYS A 124 22.70 10.61 19.44
C LYS A 124 22.10 9.40 18.75
N PHE A 125 21.43 8.53 19.52
CA PHE A 125 20.79 7.32 18.98
C PHE A 125 19.64 7.66 18.01
N LEU A 126 18.77 8.60 18.41
CA LEU A 126 17.68 9.10 17.58
C LEU A 126 18.20 9.72 16.27
N ASP A 127 19.19 10.62 16.35
CA ASP A 127 19.71 11.32 15.18
C ASP A 127 20.39 10.35 14.20
N LYS A 128 21.10 9.35 14.71
CA LYS A 128 21.67 8.28 13.89
C LYS A 128 20.57 7.49 13.18
N ALA A 129 19.53 7.08 13.90
CA ALA A 129 18.41 6.32 13.34
C ALA A 129 17.64 7.12 12.27
N LEU A 130 17.42 8.41 12.50
CA LEU A 130 16.82 9.33 11.52
C LEU A 130 17.70 9.51 10.28
N SER A 131 19.02 9.60 10.46
CA SER A 131 19.97 9.62 9.33
C SER A 131 19.90 8.33 8.52
N ASP A 132 19.94 7.19 9.19
CA ASP A 132 19.89 5.87 8.54
C ASP A 132 18.57 5.67 7.79
N TYR A 133 17.47 6.20 8.32
CA TYR A 133 16.19 6.16 7.61
C TYR A 133 16.19 7.02 6.36
N ARG A 134 16.70 8.26 6.44
CA ARG A 134 16.84 9.13 5.26
C ARG A 134 17.72 8.46 4.20
N ASP A 135 18.82 7.82 4.61
CA ASP A 135 19.71 7.09 3.72
C ASP A 135 19.06 5.83 3.13
N ALA A 136 18.32 5.05 3.92
CA ALA A 136 17.59 3.87 3.44
C ALA A 136 16.46 4.23 2.45
N ARG A 137 15.94 5.45 2.50
CA ARG A 137 15.00 5.98 1.52
C ARG A 137 15.68 6.52 0.26
N LYS A 138 16.99 6.80 0.27
CA LYS A 138 17.72 7.17 -0.95
C LYS A 138 17.60 6.03 -1.96
N GLY A 139 17.27 6.38 -3.19
CA GLY A 139 17.05 5.41 -4.27
C GLY A 139 15.66 4.77 -4.31
N LEU A 140 14.82 4.94 -3.27
CA LEU A 140 13.42 4.52 -3.35
C LEU A 140 12.71 5.23 -4.52
N ASP A 141 12.94 6.53 -4.64
CA ASP A 141 12.31 7.37 -5.67
C ASP A 141 12.97 7.24 -7.05
N ASP A 142 14.06 6.48 -7.21
CA ASP A 142 14.76 6.39 -8.51
C ASP A 142 13.91 5.75 -9.60
N LEU A 143 13.10 4.76 -9.22
CA LEU A 143 12.14 4.12 -10.11
C LEU A 143 10.75 4.76 -10.03
N ALA A 144 10.53 5.71 -9.12
CA ALA A 144 9.29 6.46 -9.01
C ALA A 144 9.28 7.68 -9.94
N LYS A 145 9.77 7.50 -11.17
CA LYS A 145 9.88 8.55 -12.20
C LYS A 145 9.20 8.06 -13.50
N PRO A 146 8.73 8.98 -14.36
CA PRO A 146 8.26 8.62 -15.68
C PRO A 146 9.33 7.82 -16.45
N SER A 147 8.90 6.82 -17.21
CA SER A 147 9.78 5.98 -18.05
C SER A 147 9.20 5.86 -19.45
N ASP A 148 10.06 5.96 -20.46
CA ASP A 148 9.69 5.79 -21.88
C ASP A 148 9.35 4.33 -22.22
N LYS A 149 9.59 3.39 -21.29
CA LYS A 149 9.35 1.95 -21.47
C LYS A 149 8.07 1.52 -20.74
N ALA A 150 8.20 0.61 -19.76
CA ALA A 150 7.09 0.15 -18.95
C ALA A 150 6.86 1.10 -17.79
N ILE A 151 5.61 1.22 -17.34
CA ILE A 151 5.28 2.00 -16.14
C ILE A 151 5.82 1.24 -14.93
N HIS A 152 6.72 1.89 -14.20
CA HIS A 152 7.20 1.35 -12.93
C HIS A 152 6.07 1.37 -11.88
N PRO A 153 5.82 0.27 -11.17
CA PRO A 153 4.80 0.23 -10.11
C PRO A 153 5.00 1.30 -9.04
N GLN A 154 6.26 1.62 -8.73
CA GLN A 154 6.66 2.68 -7.81
C GLN A 154 6.09 4.03 -8.23
N TYR A 155 6.28 4.38 -9.50
CA TYR A 155 5.73 5.60 -10.08
C TYR A 155 4.20 5.61 -10.00
N LEU A 156 3.53 4.51 -10.36
CA LEU A 156 2.07 4.44 -10.26
C LEU A 156 1.59 4.68 -8.83
N ALA A 157 2.19 4.02 -7.83
CA ALA A 157 1.81 4.18 -6.43
C ALA A 157 2.08 5.60 -5.90
N GLN A 158 3.19 6.21 -6.30
CA GLN A 158 3.50 7.60 -5.97
C GLN A 158 2.44 8.56 -6.56
N GLN A 159 2.04 8.36 -7.82
CA GLN A 159 1.02 9.18 -8.45
C GLN A 159 -0.37 8.97 -7.84
N ILE A 160 -0.72 7.75 -7.44
CA ILE A 160 -1.95 7.48 -6.67
C ILE A 160 -1.93 8.29 -5.37
N SER A 161 -0.84 8.23 -4.60
CA SER A 161 -0.67 8.97 -3.35
C SER A 161 -0.77 10.49 -3.54
N HIS A 162 -0.27 11.00 -4.66
CA HIS A 162 -0.24 12.42 -4.99
C HIS A 162 -1.61 12.98 -5.42
N PHE A 163 -2.36 12.24 -6.25
CA PHE A 163 -3.65 12.70 -6.80
C PHE A 163 -4.87 12.26 -5.98
N ALA A 164 -4.69 11.39 -4.99
CA ALA A 164 -5.77 10.98 -4.12
C ALA A 164 -6.13 12.08 -3.11
N ASP A 165 -7.39 12.06 -2.66
CA ASP A 165 -7.89 13.05 -1.71
C ASP A 165 -7.14 12.94 -0.35
N ASP A 166 -7.11 14.05 0.39
CA ASP A 166 -6.45 14.12 1.69
C ASP A 166 -7.11 13.26 2.76
N ASP A 167 -8.32 12.77 2.53
CA ASP A 167 -9.04 11.82 3.38
C ASP A 167 -9.39 10.53 2.62
N ALA A 168 -8.67 10.18 1.56
CA ALA A 168 -8.92 8.95 0.81
C ALA A 168 -8.75 7.68 1.67
N ILE A 169 -9.58 6.67 1.39
CA ILE A 169 -9.45 5.31 1.94
C ILE A 169 -8.81 4.43 0.87
N PHE A 170 -7.63 3.91 1.18
CA PHE A 170 -6.93 2.96 0.33
C PHE A 170 -7.20 1.54 0.79
N THR A 171 -7.36 0.64 -0.16
CA THR A 171 -7.24 -0.80 0.09
C THR A 171 -6.13 -1.36 -0.78
N CYS A 172 -5.32 -2.27 -0.26
CA CYS A 172 -4.25 -2.89 -1.04
C CYS A 172 -4.31 -4.40 -0.97
N ASP A 173 -4.12 -5.02 -2.14
CA ASP A 173 -4.24 -6.45 -2.33
C ASP A 173 -2.96 -7.14 -1.90
N VAL A 174 -3.07 -8.30 -1.25
CA VAL A 174 -1.89 -9.07 -0.85
C VAL A 174 -1.10 -9.46 -2.10
N GLY A 175 0.13 -8.95 -2.16
CA GLY A 175 0.88 -8.90 -3.41
C GLY A 175 1.91 -7.78 -3.38
N THR A 176 2.43 -7.48 -4.57
CA THR A 176 3.22 -6.26 -4.78
C THR A 176 2.42 -4.97 -4.48
N PRO A 177 1.07 -4.89 -4.62
CA PRO A 177 0.33 -3.71 -4.18
C PRO A 177 0.50 -3.40 -2.68
N THR A 178 0.60 -4.40 -1.79
CA THR A 178 0.94 -4.18 -0.37
C THR A 178 2.28 -3.48 -0.21
N VAL A 179 3.32 -3.91 -0.95
CA VAL A 179 4.66 -3.30 -0.90
C VAL A 179 4.61 -1.83 -1.33
N TRP A 180 3.91 -1.55 -2.43
CA TRP A 180 3.82 -0.19 -2.96
C TRP A 180 2.95 0.73 -2.10
N ALA A 181 1.85 0.21 -1.57
CA ALA A 181 1.02 0.93 -0.61
C ALA A 181 1.81 1.27 0.66
N ALA A 182 2.58 0.31 1.18
CA ALA A 182 3.42 0.48 2.36
C ALA A 182 4.52 1.53 2.19
N ARG A 183 5.12 1.65 0.99
CA ARG A 183 6.28 2.54 0.77
C ARG A 183 5.93 3.93 0.22
N TYR A 184 4.85 4.07 -0.56
CA TYR A 184 4.58 5.30 -1.32
C TYR A 184 3.31 6.07 -0.91
N LEU A 185 2.33 5.42 -0.26
CA LEU A 185 1.17 6.15 0.23
C LEU A 185 1.59 7.02 1.42
N LYS A 186 1.39 8.33 1.30
CA LYS A 186 1.66 9.28 2.38
C LYS A 186 0.41 9.36 3.25
N MET A 187 0.54 8.95 4.51
CA MET A 187 -0.53 9.06 5.49
C MET A 187 -0.45 10.41 6.20
N ASN A 188 -1.59 10.89 6.69
CA ASN A 188 -1.74 12.22 7.28
C ASN A 188 -2.73 12.22 8.46
N GLY A 189 -2.99 11.05 9.06
CA GLY A 189 -3.98 10.86 10.13
C GLY A 189 -5.45 10.82 9.66
N LYS A 190 -5.76 11.31 8.46
CA LYS A 190 -7.11 11.28 7.87
C LYS A 190 -7.30 10.14 6.87
N ARG A 191 -6.30 9.94 6.01
CA ARG A 191 -6.23 8.81 5.07
C ARG A 191 -6.25 7.49 5.82
N ARG A 192 -6.85 6.46 5.21
CA ARG A 192 -6.90 5.10 5.77
C ARG A 192 -6.28 4.09 4.82
N LEU A 193 -5.71 3.02 5.35
CA LEU A 193 -5.10 1.93 4.62
C LEU A 193 -5.60 0.58 5.16
N LEU A 194 -6.41 -0.09 4.35
CA LEU A 194 -6.96 -1.42 4.65
C LEU A 194 -6.26 -2.49 3.82
N GLY A 195 -6.15 -3.67 4.39
CA GLY A 195 -5.59 -4.84 3.72
C GLY A 195 -5.69 -6.09 4.58
N SER A 196 -5.54 -7.26 3.96
CA SER A 196 -5.46 -8.54 4.65
C SER A 196 -4.07 -8.75 5.25
N PHE A 197 -3.63 -7.85 6.14
CA PHE A 197 -2.23 -7.77 6.58
C PHE A 197 -1.81 -8.91 7.52
N ASN A 198 -2.71 -9.39 8.36
CA ASN A 198 -2.42 -10.49 9.29
C ASN A 198 -2.72 -11.85 8.67
N HIS A 199 -3.89 -11.98 8.02
CA HIS A 199 -4.32 -13.24 7.42
C HIS A 199 -3.62 -13.53 6.09
N GLY A 200 -3.22 -12.50 5.33
CA GLY A 200 -2.45 -12.67 4.10
C GLY A 200 -3.25 -13.20 2.91
N SER A 201 -4.58 -13.03 2.89
CA SER A 201 -5.41 -13.49 1.77
C SER A 201 -5.36 -12.53 0.57
N MET A 202 -5.17 -13.10 -0.62
CA MET A 202 -5.29 -12.39 -1.90
C MET A 202 -6.75 -12.03 -2.22
N ALA A 203 -6.94 -11.15 -3.19
CA ALA A 203 -8.24 -10.64 -3.65
C ALA A 203 -8.97 -9.77 -2.62
N ASN A 204 -8.28 -9.30 -1.58
CA ASN A 204 -8.92 -8.56 -0.48
C ASN A 204 -9.26 -7.11 -0.84
N ALA A 205 -8.52 -6.48 -1.76
CA ALA A 205 -8.62 -5.04 -1.99
C ALA A 205 -10.01 -4.59 -2.46
N MET A 206 -10.56 -5.25 -3.49
CA MET A 206 -11.84 -4.81 -4.06
C MET A 206 -13.02 -5.08 -3.11
N PRO A 207 -13.18 -6.26 -2.48
CA PRO A 207 -14.23 -6.48 -1.48
C PRO A 207 -14.13 -5.53 -0.28
N GLN A 208 -12.93 -5.28 0.23
CA GLN A 208 -12.74 -4.30 1.32
C GLN A 208 -13.09 -2.87 0.86
N ALA A 209 -12.81 -2.52 -0.40
CA ALA A 209 -13.18 -1.22 -0.95
C ALA A 209 -14.69 -1.06 -1.12
N LEU A 210 -15.42 -2.13 -1.48
CA LEU A 210 -16.89 -2.11 -1.51
C LEU A 210 -17.44 -1.78 -0.12
N GLY A 211 -16.99 -2.48 0.92
CA GLY A 211 -17.38 -2.20 2.30
C GLY A 211 -17.03 -0.78 2.73
N ALA A 212 -15.79 -0.34 2.49
CA ALA A 212 -15.35 1.01 2.83
C ALA A 212 -16.19 2.10 2.13
N LYS A 213 -16.52 1.91 0.84
CA LYS A 213 -17.33 2.88 0.09
C LYS A 213 -18.78 2.90 0.55
N ALA A 214 -19.33 1.76 0.97
CA ALA A 214 -20.67 1.70 1.56
C ALA A 214 -20.74 2.40 2.92
N THR A 215 -19.70 2.28 3.76
CA THR A 215 -19.64 2.95 5.07
C THR A 215 -19.33 4.45 4.97
N ALA A 216 -18.51 4.86 4.00
CA ALA A 216 -18.13 6.25 3.78
C ALA A 216 -18.43 6.68 2.34
N PRO A 217 -19.71 6.90 1.99
CA PRO A 217 -20.14 7.17 0.62
C PRO A 217 -19.55 8.46 0.04
N GLU A 218 -19.25 9.46 0.88
CA GLU A 218 -18.66 10.73 0.44
C GLU A 218 -17.15 10.66 0.22
N ARG A 219 -16.45 9.72 0.88
CA ARG A 219 -14.99 9.63 0.81
C ARG A 219 -14.53 8.95 -0.48
N GLN A 220 -13.41 9.39 -1.03
CA GLN A 220 -12.76 8.68 -2.12
C GLN A 220 -12.20 7.35 -1.63
N VAL A 221 -12.50 6.27 -2.35
CA VAL A 221 -11.99 4.92 -2.06
C VAL A 221 -11.20 4.41 -3.25
N VAL A 222 -9.95 4.02 -3.01
CA VAL A 222 -9.00 3.56 -4.04
C VAL A 222 -8.54 2.15 -3.73
N ALA A 223 -8.93 1.19 -4.57
CA ALA A 223 -8.50 -0.20 -4.50
C ALA A 223 -7.25 -0.44 -5.36
N MET A 224 -6.13 -0.72 -4.71
CA MET A 224 -4.86 -1.09 -5.33
C MET A 224 -4.80 -2.62 -5.48
N CYS A 225 -5.24 -3.13 -6.63
CA CYS A 225 -5.39 -4.55 -6.90
C CYS A 225 -4.21 -5.14 -7.65
N GLY A 226 -3.82 -6.37 -7.32
CA GLY A 226 -2.99 -7.18 -8.21
C GLY A 226 -3.85 -7.73 -9.35
N ASP A 227 -3.26 -8.02 -10.51
CA ASP A 227 -3.96 -8.71 -11.60
C ASP A 227 -4.50 -10.09 -11.15
N GLY A 228 -3.68 -10.86 -10.43
CA GLY A 228 -4.07 -12.14 -9.85
C GLY A 228 -5.25 -12.02 -8.88
N GLY A 229 -5.13 -11.19 -7.84
CA GLY A 229 -6.18 -11.04 -6.83
C GLY A 229 -7.45 -10.40 -7.37
N PHE A 230 -7.36 -9.43 -8.29
CA PHE A 230 -8.54 -8.91 -8.99
C PHE A 230 -9.27 -10.01 -9.76
N SER A 231 -8.54 -10.89 -10.45
CA SER A 231 -9.16 -11.96 -11.24
C SER A 231 -9.85 -13.04 -10.39
N MET A 232 -9.40 -13.27 -9.15
CA MET A 232 -9.96 -14.29 -8.26
C MET A 232 -11.41 -13.99 -7.85
N LEU A 233 -11.73 -12.71 -7.58
CA LEU A 233 -13.06 -12.26 -7.17
C LEU A 233 -13.68 -11.28 -8.18
N MET A 234 -13.33 -11.40 -9.45
CA MET A 234 -13.77 -10.45 -10.49
C MET A 234 -15.29 -10.38 -10.66
N GLY A 235 -16.03 -11.41 -10.24
CA GLY A 235 -17.50 -11.40 -10.26
C GLY A 235 -18.09 -10.23 -9.47
N ASP A 236 -17.50 -9.89 -8.32
CA ASP A 236 -17.94 -8.77 -7.47
C ASP A 236 -17.65 -7.40 -8.06
N PHE A 237 -16.95 -7.32 -9.19
CA PHE A 237 -16.83 -6.07 -9.93
C PHE A 237 -18.21 -5.60 -10.44
N LEU A 238 -19.14 -6.51 -10.70
CA LEU A 238 -20.52 -6.18 -11.05
C LEU A 238 -21.25 -5.52 -9.87
N SER A 239 -20.91 -5.90 -8.63
CA SER A 239 -21.48 -5.34 -7.41
C SER A 239 -21.20 -3.84 -7.28
N VAL A 240 -20.07 -3.35 -7.81
CA VAL A 240 -19.75 -1.90 -7.89
C VAL A 240 -20.87 -1.13 -8.59
N LEU A 241 -21.37 -1.66 -9.71
CA LEU A 241 -22.45 -1.05 -10.49
C LEU A 241 -23.81 -1.26 -9.85
N GLN A 242 -24.11 -2.51 -9.44
CA GLN A 242 -25.40 -2.87 -8.86
C GLN A 242 -25.68 -2.08 -7.58
N MET A 243 -24.67 -1.88 -6.75
CA MET A 243 -24.77 -1.14 -5.49
C MET A 243 -24.49 0.37 -5.66
N LYS A 244 -24.20 0.84 -6.88
CA LYS A 244 -23.88 2.24 -7.18
C LYS A 244 -22.77 2.81 -6.27
N LEU A 245 -21.70 2.04 -6.06
CA LEU A 245 -20.57 2.43 -5.20
C LEU A 245 -19.42 2.98 -6.06
N PRO A 246 -19.20 4.31 -6.16
CA PRO A 246 -18.22 4.87 -7.08
C PRO A 246 -16.79 4.81 -6.52
N LEU A 247 -16.27 3.59 -6.35
CA LEU A 247 -14.88 3.34 -5.97
C LEU A 247 -13.95 3.35 -7.19
N LYS A 248 -12.67 3.63 -6.96
CA LYS A 248 -11.62 3.68 -7.98
C LYS A 248 -10.78 2.41 -7.91
N ILE A 249 -10.78 1.60 -8.98
CA ILE A 249 -9.98 0.37 -9.03
C ILE A 249 -8.75 0.61 -9.88
N VAL A 250 -7.57 0.35 -9.31
CA VAL A 250 -6.28 0.41 -10.00
C VAL A 250 -5.66 -0.98 -10.00
N VAL A 251 -5.59 -1.60 -11.17
CA VAL A 251 -5.03 -2.95 -11.33
C VAL A 251 -3.56 -2.86 -11.79
N PHE A 252 -2.66 -3.39 -10.97
CA PHE A 252 -1.25 -3.57 -11.27
C PHE A 252 -1.07 -4.81 -12.16
N ASN A 253 -1.15 -4.64 -13.49
CA ASN A 253 -1.07 -5.75 -14.44
C ASN A 253 0.39 -6.03 -14.86
N GLN A 254 1.00 -6.97 -14.15
CA GLN A 254 2.38 -7.44 -14.37
C GLN A 254 2.44 -8.77 -15.15
N GLN A 255 1.28 -9.35 -15.53
CA GLN A 255 1.16 -10.65 -16.22
C GLN A 255 1.81 -11.82 -15.45
N ARG A 256 2.03 -11.64 -14.15
CA ARG A 256 2.72 -12.56 -13.23
C ARG A 256 2.20 -12.31 -11.81
N ALA A 257 2.05 -13.37 -11.01
CA ALA A 257 1.80 -13.23 -9.58
C ALA A 257 3.08 -12.69 -8.88
N GLY A 258 3.14 -11.38 -8.64
CA GLY A 258 4.38 -10.67 -8.30
C GLY A 258 5.18 -11.22 -7.11
N LEU A 259 4.55 -11.48 -5.96
CA LEU A 259 5.25 -11.97 -4.76
C LEU A 259 5.92 -13.35 -4.94
N ARG A 260 5.34 -14.22 -5.78
CA ARG A 260 5.96 -15.53 -6.08
C ARG A 260 7.11 -15.39 -7.07
N GLY A 261 7.04 -14.43 -7.99
CA GLY A 261 8.09 -14.20 -8.98
C GLY A 261 9.40 -13.67 -8.39
N ASP A 262 9.31 -12.75 -7.42
CA ASP A 262 10.50 -12.15 -6.77
C ASP A 262 11.15 -13.11 -5.76
N GLY A 263 10.38 -14.02 -5.14
CA GLY A 263 10.91 -15.05 -4.24
C GLY A 263 11.59 -16.24 -4.95
N ASP A 264 11.35 -16.41 -6.26
CA ASP A 264 11.89 -17.53 -7.06
C ASP A 264 13.26 -17.21 -7.70
N GLU A 265 13.73 -15.96 -7.65
CA GLU A 265 15.09 -15.62 -8.11
C GLU A 265 16.19 -16.29 -7.24
N GLY A 266 15.83 -16.78 -6.04
CA GLY A 266 16.75 -17.45 -5.12
C GLY A 266 16.58 -18.98 -4.97
N ARG A 267 15.58 -19.63 -5.60
CA ARG A 267 15.40 -21.10 -5.50
C ARG A 267 15.40 -21.74 -6.88
N ARG A 268 16.61 -22.09 -7.37
CA ARG A 268 16.74 -23.03 -8.48
C ARG A 268 16.34 -24.43 -8.00
N LEU A 269 15.30 -25.00 -8.59
CA LEU A 269 15.08 -26.45 -8.54
C LEU A 269 16.17 -27.15 -9.39
N PRO A 270 16.56 -28.40 -9.07
CA PRO A 270 17.65 -29.11 -9.75
C PRO A 270 17.47 -29.34 -11.26
N ASP A 271 16.27 -29.10 -11.82
CA ASP A 271 15.92 -29.42 -13.22
C ASP A 271 15.79 -28.17 -14.14
N GLY A 272 16.21 -26.99 -13.70
CA GLY A 272 16.35 -25.81 -14.60
C GLY A 272 15.06 -25.23 -15.21
N ARG A 273 13.87 -25.70 -14.84
CA ARG A 273 12.58 -25.17 -15.33
C ARG A 273 11.97 -24.15 -14.36
N HIS A 274 11.68 -22.95 -14.84
CA HIS A 274 10.89 -21.95 -14.10
C HIS A 274 9.41 -22.34 -14.04
N ARG A 275 8.82 -22.46 -12.83
CA ARG A 275 7.35 -22.48 -12.65
C ARG A 275 6.82 -21.06 -12.47
N ALA A 276 6.90 -20.23 -13.53
CA ALA A 276 6.17 -18.97 -13.56
C ALA A 276 4.68 -19.25 -13.86
N ALA A 277 3.81 -19.14 -12.87
CA ALA A 277 2.37 -19.04 -13.10
C ALA A 277 2.08 -17.72 -13.83
N ARG A 278 2.08 -17.74 -15.16
CA ARG A 278 1.67 -16.62 -16.01
C ARG A 278 0.15 -16.59 -16.06
N HIS A 279 -0.45 -15.64 -15.36
CA HIS A 279 -1.86 -15.32 -15.58
C HIS A 279 -1.93 -14.26 -16.69
N GLN A 280 -2.44 -14.65 -17.86
CA GLN A 280 -2.85 -13.67 -18.86
C GLN A 280 -4.25 -13.17 -18.49
N LEU A 281 -4.33 -11.97 -17.92
CA LEU A 281 -5.56 -11.19 -18.04
C LEU A 281 -5.73 -10.86 -19.52
N ARG A 282 -6.58 -11.62 -20.22
CA ARG A 282 -6.99 -11.28 -21.58
C ARG A 282 -7.72 -9.95 -21.51
N ALA A 283 -7.19 -8.93 -22.19
CA ALA A 283 -7.96 -7.73 -22.45
C ALA A 283 -9.23 -8.15 -23.20
N HIS A 284 -10.40 -7.91 -22.62
CA HIS A 284 -11.67 -8.07 -23.33
C HIS A 284 -11.73 -7.06 -24.49
N ARG A 285 -11.20 -7.45 -25.64
CA ARG A 285 -11.48 -6.82 -26.93
C ARG A 285 -12.66 -7.58 -27.55
N ARG A 286 -13.76 -6.85 -27.78
CA ARG A 286 -14.99 -7.26 -28.48
C ARG A 286 -15.93 -8.24 -27.73
N ARG A 287 -16.77 -7.68 -26.85
CA ARG A 287 -18.22 -7.98 -26.81
C ARG A 287 -18.97 -6.65 -26.65
N PRO A 288 -20.15 -6.45 -27.27
CA PRO A 288 -20.91 -5.21 -27.11
C PRO A 288 -21.20 -5.00 -25.61
N ALA A 289 -21.04 -3.77 -25.15
CA ALA A 289 -21.22 -3.28 -23.78
C ALA A 289 -21.91 -4.26 -22.79
N ALA A 290 -21.12 -4.97 -21.97
CA ALA A 290 -21.67 -5.81 -20.90
C ALA A 290 -21.62 -5.15 -19.50
N SER A 291 -20.95 -3.99 -19.34
CA SER A 291 -20.96 -3.24 -18.07
C SER A 291 -20.51 -1.78 -18.26
N PRO A 292 -21.26 -0.78 -17.78
CA PRO A 292 -20.97 0.65 -17.95
C PRO A 292 -19.87 1.19 -17.00
N VAL A 293 -18.82 0.42 -16.71
CA VAL A 293 -17.67 0.93 -15.94
C VAL A 293 -16.68 1.61 -16.88
N PHE A 294 -16.29 2.86 -16.61
CA PHE A 294 -15.23 3.48 -17.39
C PHE A 294 -13.90 2.82 -17.06
N ALA A 295 -13.26 2.22 -18.04
CA ALA A 295 -11.91 1.67 -17.92
C ALA A 295 -10.93 2.52 -18.74
N TRP A 296 -10.02 3.20 -18.06
CA TRP A 296 -8.89 3.86 -18.67
C TRP A 296 -7.75 2.87 -18.84
N ARG A 297 -7.32 2.70 -20.09
CA ARG A 297 -6.05 2.06 -20.43
C ARG A 297 -5.12 3.16 -20.92
N LYS A 298 -4.09 3.52 -20.17
CA LYS A 298 -3.13 4.54 -20.63
C LYS A 298 -2.26 3.99 -21.77
N PRO A 299 -2.31 4.55 -22.99
CA PRO A 299 -1.34 4.28 -24.05
C PRO A 299 -0.06 5.10 -23.83
N GLN A 300 1.06 4.65 -24.39
CA GLN A 300 2.42 5.15 -24.14
C GLN A 300 2.78 6.55 -24.74
N ARG A 301 1.84 7.44 -25.10
CA ARG A 301 2.19 8.77 -25.65
C ARG A 301 1.31 9.95 -25.19
N TRP A 302 2.01 10.97 -24.68
CA TRP A 302 1.72 12.41 -24.52
C TRP A 302 0.51 12.94 -23.73
N MET A 303 0.81 13.94 -22.90
CA MET A 303 -0.09 14.86 -22.18
C MET A 303 -0.41 16.08 -23.06
N LYS A 304 -1.69 16.48 -23.10
CA LYS A 304 -2.11 17.89 -23.18
C LYS A 304 -3.11 18.16 -22.04
N PRO A 305 -3.17 19.37 -21.49
CA PRO A 305 -4.07 19.69 -20.39
C PRO A 305 -5.50 19.75 -20.91
N CYS A 306 -6.43 19.01 -20.29
CA CYS A 306 -7.85 19.11 -20.60
C CYS A 306 -8.47 20.32 -19.87
N SER A 307 -8.99 21.26 -20.66
CA SER A 307 -9.95 22.27 -20.22
C SER A 307 -11.29 21.62 -19.80
N ALA A 308 -11.98 22.27 -18.86
CA ALA A 308 -13.14 21.77 -18.11
C ALA A 308 -14.33 21.24 -18.95
N PRO A 309 -15.13 20.26 -18.45
CA PRO A 309 -16.31 19.75 -19.15
C PRO A 309 -17.64 20.37 -18.67
N SER A 310 -18.58 20.59 -19.60
CA SER A 310 -19.98 20.95 -19.33
C SER A 310 -20.88 19.71 -19.05
N PRO A 311 -22.02 19.86 -18.35
CA PRO A 311 -22.85 18.75 -17.89
C PRO A 311 -24.03 18.50 -18.84
N SER A 312 -24.06 17.37 -19.57
CA SER A 312 -25.32 16.71 -20.07
C SER A 312 -25.16 15.73 -21.25
N THR A 313 -23.97 15.32 -21.71
CA THR A 313 -23.91 14.36 -22.84
C THR A 313 -22.78 13.34 -22.74
N VAL A 314 -23.14 12.05 -22.82
CA VAL A 314 -22.22 10.93 -23.06
C VAL A 314 -21.75 11.02 -24.52
N ARG A 315 -20.46 11.30 -24.76
CA ARG A 315 -19.86 11.19 -26.10
C ARG A 315 -18.75 10.16 -26.14
N CYS A 316 -18.92 9.21 -27.05
CA CYS A 316 -17.91 8.24 -27.47
C CYS A 316 -17.10 8.86 -28.61
N TRP A 317 -15.78 9.00 -28.44
CA TRP A 317 -14.89 9.38 -29.54
C TRP A 317 -13.93 8.23 -29.84
N TRP A 318 -13.97 7.77 -31.07
CA TRP A 318 -13.00 6.85 -31.66
C TRP A 318 -12.25 7.58 -32.77
N MET A 319 -10.92 7.53 -32.74
CA MET A 319 -10.11 7.84 -33.92
C MET A 319 -9.21 6.66 -34.23
N SER A 320 -9.44 6.11 -35.42
CA SER A 320 -8.65 5.06 -36.05
C SER A 320 -7.47 5.70 -36.77
N SER A 321 -6.30 5.09 -36.67
CA SER A 321 -5.23 5.28 -37.65
C SER A 321 -4.81 3.90 -38.18
N SER A 322 -5.44 3.46 -39.25
CA SER A 322 -4.91 2.41 -40.12
C SER A 322 -4.33 3.07 -41.38
N PRO A 323 -3.10 2.75 -41.82
CA PRO A 323 -2.76 2.79 -43.22
C PRO A 323 -3.12 1.43 -43.87
N LYS A 324 -3.69 1.51 -45.07
CA LYS A 324 -3.95 0.41 -46.01
C LYS A 324 -2.77 -0.57 -46.11
N LYS A 325 -3.04 -1.88 -46.22
CA LYS A 325 -2.34 -2.78 -47.15
C LYS A 325 -3.09 -4.11 -47.37
N SER A 326 -3.10 -4.50 -48.63
CA SER A 326 -3.79 -5.61 -49.28
C SER A 326 -3.23 -6.99 -48.96
N TRP A 327 -4.05 -8.00 -49.23
CA TRP A 327 -3.74 -9.44 -49.25
C TRP A 327 -2.41 -9.81 -49.93
N ARG A 328 -1.57 -10.62 -49.27
CA ARG A 328 -0.91 -11.84 -49.78
C ARG A 328 -0.14 -12.56 -48.66
N SER A 329 0.20 -13.81 -48.96
CA SER A 329 0.43 -14.95 -48.08
C SER A 329 1.82 -15.07 -47.40
N ARG A 330 1.87 -16.04 -46.46
CA ARG A 330 3.02 -16.81 -45.91
C ARG A 330 3.66 -16.37 -44.57
N ARG A 331 3.39 -17.23 -43.57
CA ARG A 331 4.28 -17.86 -42.57
C ARG A 331 5.57 -17.11 -42.20
N ARG A 332 5.64 -16.65 -40.94
CA ARG A 332 6.57 -17.13 -39.89
C ARG A 332 6.25 -16.40 -38.59
N SER A 333 5.81 -17.15 -37.58
CA SER A 333 5.43 -16.64 -36.26
C SER A 333 6.68 -16.39 -35.40
N SER A 334 7.19 -15.16 -35.42
CA SER A 334 8.08 -14.65 -34.37
C SER A 334 7.23 -14.07 -33.23
N TRP A 335 7.26 -14.71 -32.07
CA TRP A 335 6.58 -14.24 -30.86
C TRP A 335 7.24 -12.96 -30.34
N ASN A 336 6.63 -11.82 -30.65
CA ASN A 336 7.01 -10.53 -30.09
C ASN A 336 6.43 -10.37 -28.66
N ARG A 337 7.29 -10.00 -27.72
CA ARG A 337 6.99 -9.79 -26.29
C ARG A 337 6.01 -8.61 -26.08
N PRO A 338 4.97 -8.70 -25.21
CA PRO A 338 4.21 -7.53 -24.78
C PRO A 338 4.70 -6.99 -23.42
N LYS A 339 4.63 -5.66 -23.27
CA LYS A 339 5.04 -4.84 -22.12
C LYS A 339 3.92 -4.76 -21.05
N ALA A 340 4.29 -4.51 -19.78
CA ALA A 340 3.40 -4.35 -18.63
C ALA A 340 2.43 -3.15 -18.76
N LEU A 341 1.24 -3.26 -18.16
CA LEU A 341 0.08 -2.39 -18.38
C LEU A 341 -0.56 -1.98 -17.03
N ALA A 342 -1.21 -0.82 -16.97
CA ALA A 342 -2.06 -0.42 -15.83
C ALA A 342 -3.44 0.02 -16.36
N CYS A 343 -4.51 -0.43 -15.68
CA CYS A 343 -5.88 -0.02 -15.96
C CYS A 343 -6.45 0.73 -14.73
N ILE A 344 -7.06 1.89 -14.97
CA ILE A 344 -7.76 2.68 -13.95
C ILE A 344 -9.24 2.64 -14.30
N CYS A 345 -10.09 2.11 -13.44
CA CYS A 345 -11.54 2.13 -13.66
C CYS A 345 -12.22 3.19 -12.77
N CYS A 346 -13.02 4.08 -13.37
CA CYS A 346 -13.81 5.10 -12.67
C CYS A 346 -15.31 4.89 -12.93
N ALA A 347 -16.15 4.91 -11.90
CA ALA A 347 -17.59 5.13 -12.06
C ALA A 347 -17.89 6.65 -12.00
N PRO A 348 -18.92 7.15 -12.72
CA PRO A 348 -19.29 8.57 -12.71
C PRO A 348 -19.81 9.02 -11.33
N SER A 349 -19.50 10.27 -10.95
CA SER A 349 -19.98 10.94 -9.74
C SER A 349 -21.33 11.62 -10.00
N SER A 350 -22.33 11.33 -9.18
CA SER A 350 -23.58 12.10 -9.15
C SER A 350 -23.33 13.45 -8.48
N ALA A 351 -23.17 14.52 -9.27
CA ALA A 351 -23.27 15.89 -8.77
C ALA A 351 -24.75 16.18 -8.45
N GLY A 352 -25.01 16.69 -7.25
CA GLY A 352 -26.34 17.00 -6.75
C GLY A 352 -27.07 18.03 -7.61
N ALA A 353 -28.33 17.74 -7.91
CA ALA A 353 -29.28 18.73 -8.39
C ALA A 353 -29.80 19.50 -7.17
N ALA A 354 -29.37 20.75 -7.02
CA ALA A 354 -30.04 21.72 -6.17
C ALA A 354 -31.28 22.26 -6.90
N MET A 355 -32.35 22.46 -6.11
CA MET A 355 -33.67 22.99 -6.48
C MET A 355 -33.66 24.14 -7.50
N ARG A 356 -34.57 24.05 -8.48
CA ARG A 356 -35.60 25.06 -8.78
C ARG A 356 -36.81 24.38 -9.41
#